data_AF-A0A6N7L1M8-F1
#
_entry.id   AF-A0A6N7L1M8-F1
#
_cell.length_a   1.000
_cell.length_b   1.000
_cell.length_c   1.000
_cell.angle_alpha   90.00
_cell.angle_beta   90.00
_cell.angle_gamma   90.00
#
_symmetry.space_group_name_H-M   'P 1'
#
loop_
_entity.id
_entity.type
_entity.pdbx_description
1 polymer ?
#
loop_
_entity_poly.entity_id
_entity_poly.type
_entity_poly.pdbx_seq_one_letter_code
_entity_poly.pdbx_strand_id
1 'polypeptide(L)'
;MHFDFRLEVDGVLKSWAVPKGPSRDPHDRRLAMPTEDHPLEYREFEGVIAEGEYGAGTVIVWDEGTYRNLSTDRDGHDVPFADALDSGHASFRLYGHKLHGGYSLTRIRSDRAGQREAWLLVKHADADASTDGTPAPTRARSARTGHTLKQAAEAAGGAS
;
A
#
# COMPACT_ATOMS: atom_id res chain seq x y z
N MET A 1 -4.54 1.95 -13.82
CA MET A 1 -5.05 1.18 -12.67
C MET A 1 -3.84 0.78 -11.82
N HIS A 2 -3.88 1.05 -10.52
CA HIS A 2 -2.80 0.79 -9.57
C HIS A 2 -3.41 0.37 -8.22
N PHE A 3 -2.58 0.00 -7.25
CA PHE A 3 -2.98 -0.20 -5.87
C PHE A 3 -2.41 0.94 -5.02
N ASP A 4 -3.21 1.54 -4.16
CA ASP A 4 -2.68 2.42 -3.12
C ASP A 4 -2.30 1.59 -1.90
N PHE A 5 -1.03 1.65 -1.51
CA PHE A 5 -0.53 1.07 -0.28
C PHE A 5 -0.40 2.16 0.77
N ARG A 6 -0.98 1.94 1.96
CA ARG A 6 -1.12 2.96 3.00
C ARG A 6 -0.73 2.41 4.35
N LEU A 7 0.01 3.20 5.13
CA LEU A 7 0.36 2.89 6.52
C LEU A 7 0.00 4.09 7.40
N GLU A 8 -0.67 3.84 8.51
CA GLU A 8 -0.95 4.86 9.52
C GLU A 8 0.34 5.25 10.25
N VAL A 9 0.76 6.51 10.16
CA VAL A 9 1.94 7.06 10.82
C VAL A 9 1.59 8.46 11.32
N ASP A 10 1.81 8.72 12.61
CA ASP A 10 1.57 10.01 13.26
C ASP A 10 0.20 10.63 12.95
N GLY A 11 -0.84 9.80 12.92
CA GLY A 11 -2.24 10.23 12.74
C GLY A 11 -2.68 10.45 11.29
N VAL A 12 -1.84 10.13 10.30
CA VAL A 12 -2.20 10.19 8.87
C VAL A 12 -1.86 8.89 8.16
N LEU A 13 -2.47 8.67 6.98
CA LEU A 13 -2.11 7.55 6.11
C LEU A 13 -1.01 7.99 5.13
N LYS A 14 0.24 7.62 5.44
CA LYS A 14 1.35 7.72 4.48
C LYS A 14 1.07 6.77 3.32
N SER A 15 1.09 7.30 2.10
CA SER A 15 0.50 6.63 0.93
C SER A 15 1.46 6.51 -0.24
N TRP A 16 1.38 5.38 -0.94
CA TRP A 16 2.12 5.11 -2.16
C TRP A 16 1.26 4.44 -3.22
N ALA A 17 1.29 4.95 -4.45
CA ALA A 17 0.75 4.26 -5.61
C ALA A 17 1.72 3.15 -6.07
N VAL A 18 1.25 1.91 -6.11
CA VAL A 18 1.98 0.70 -6.51
C VAL A 18 1.34 0.14 -7.79
N PRO A 19 1.85 0.47 -9.00
CA PRO A 19 1.19 0.16 -10.27
C PRO A 19 0.91 -1.33 -10.50
N LYS A 20 1.83 -2.20 -10.08
CA LYS A 20 1.67 -3.65 -10.20
C LYS A 20 1.07 -4.31 -8.95
N GLY A 21 0.83 -3.53 -7.88
CA GLY A 21 0.44 -4.03 -6.57
C GLY A 21 1.57 -4.68 -5.76
N PRO A 22 1.33 -4.91 -4.45
CA PRO A 22 2.27 -5.56 -3.54
C PRO A 22 2.39 -7.06 -3.82
N SER A 23 3.62 -7.58 -3.87
CA SER A 23 3.88 -9.01 -4.12
C SER A 23 4.03 -9.79 -2.82
N ARG A 24 3.78 -11.11 -2.88
CA ARG A 24 4.19 -12.05 -1.84
C ARG A 24 5.52 -12.74 -2.17
N ASP A 25 6.06 -12.46 -3.35
CA ASP A 25 7.35 -12.99 -3.81
C ASP A 25 8.50 -12.07 -3.35
N PRO A 26 9.50 -12.58 -2.60
CA PRO A 26 10.64 -11.80 -2.15
C PRO A 26 11.60 -11.39 -3.27
N HIS A 27 11.50 -11.99 -4.46
CA HIS A 27 12.29 -11.61 -5.63
C HIS A 27 11.66 -10.44 -6.40
N ASP A 28 10.39 -10.13 -6.15
CA ASP A 28 9.71 -9.00 -6.76
C ASP A 28 10.08 -7.68 -6.09
N ARG A 29 10.56 -6.73 -6.90
CA ARG A 29 10.78 -5.33 -6.48
C ARG A 29 9.66 -4.46 -7.03
N ARG A 30 8.70 -4.08 -6.18
CA ARG A 30 7.53 -3.30 -6.61
C ARG A 30 7.80 -1.81 -6.48
N LEU A 31 7.73 -1.08 -7.59
CA LEU A 31 7.81 0.38 -7.57
C LEU A 31 6.62 0.96 -6.78
N ALA A 32 6.92 1.82 -5.82
CA ALA A 32 5.97 2.53 -4.99
C ALA A 32 6.23 4.04 -5.11
N MET A 33 5.29 4.78 -5.67
CA MET A 33 5.39 6.22 -5.88
C MET A 33 4.65 6.93 -4.74
N PRO A 34 5.31 7.78 -3.94
CA PRO A 34 4.62 8.54 -2.89
C PRO A 34 3.46 9.36 -3.47
N THR A 35 2.34 9.35 -2.75
CA THR A 35 1.18 10.18 -3.01
C THR A 35 0.91 11.08 -1.81
N GLU A 36 -0.12 11.91 -1.88
CA GLU A 36 -0.49 12.77 -0.75
C GLU A 36 -0.90 11.94 0.47
N ASP A 37 -0.66 12.48 1.66
CA ASP A 37 -1.14 11.88 2.89
C ASP A 37 -2.67 11.92 2.90
N HIS A 38 -3.29 10.86 3.42
CA HIS A 38 -4.75 10.78 3.50
C HIS A 38 -5.22 10.77 4.95
N PRO A 39 -6.45 11.26 5.23
CA PRO A 39 -7.05 11.13 6.54
C PRO A 39 -7.35 9.66 6.85
N LEU A 40 -7.36 9.30 8.14
CA LEU A 40 -7.56 7.91 8.58
C LEU A 40 -8.90 7.32 8.14
N GLU A 41 -9.93 8.15 8.01
CA GLU A 41 -11.26 7.73 7.52
C GLU A 41 -11.22 7.14 6.11
N TYR A 42 -10.23 7.53 5.30
CA TYR A 42 -10.08 7.04 3.93
C TYR A 42 -9.69 5.56 3.87
N ARG A 43 -9.21 4.97 4.98
CA ARG A 43 -8.84 3.55 5.07
C ARG A 43 -10.01 2.61 4.73
N GLU A 44 -11.24 3.08 4.95
CA GLU A 44 -12.47 2.29 4.85
C GLU A 44 -13.28 2.56 3.58
N PHE A 45 -12.83 3.52 2.75
CA PHE A 45 -13.59 3.98 1.59
C PHE A 45 -13.65 2.93 0.47
N GLU A 46 -14.87 2.58 0.07
CA GLU A 46 -15.18 1.85 -1.17
C GLU A 46 -16.26 2.61 -1.93
N GLY A 47 -16.09 2.80 -3.24
CA GLY A 47 -17.05 3.57 -4.04
C GLY A 47 -16.49 4.08 -5.35
N VAL A 48 -17.17 5.09 -5.91
CA VAL A 48 -16.77 5.74 -7.16
C VAL A 48 -16.41 7.18 -6.87
N ILE A 49 -15.20 7.58 -7.25
CA ILE A 49 -14.73 8.95 -7.20
C ILE A 49 -14.99 9.58 -8.58
N ALA A 50 -15.64 10.75 -8.57
CA ALA A 50 -16.07 11.44 -9.77
C ALA A 50 -14.89 11.76 -10.71
N GLU A 51 -15.17 11.83 -12.01
CA GLU A 51 -14.16 12.27 -12.98
C GLU A 51 -13.75 13.72 -12.72
N GLY A 52 -12.44 14.00 -12.80
CA GLY A 52 -11.87 15.31 -12.52
C GLY A 52 -11.39 15.48 -11.08
N GLU A 53 -11.84 14.63 -10.15
CA GLU A 53 -11.34 14.60 -8.78
C GLU A 53 -10.04 13.78 -8.67
N TYR A 54 -9.22 14.09 -7.66
CA TYR A 54 -8.03 13.30 -7.37
C TYR A 54 -8.42 11.87 -6.98
N GLY A 55 -7.85 10.87 -7.65
CA GLY A 55 -8.21 9.47 -7.44
C GLY A 55 -9.46 9.01 -8.20
N ALA A 56 -9.94 9.78 -9.19
CA ALA A 56 -11.08 9.43 -10.03
C ALA A 56 -11.10 7.96 -10.48
N GLY A 57 -12.29 7.36 -10.40
CA GLY A 57 -12.53 5.95 -10.72
C GLY A 57 -13.10 5.16 -9.55
N THR A 58 -13.25 3.86 -9.74
CA THR A 58 -13.76 2.97 -8.71
C THR A 58 -12.65 2.53 -7.77
N VAL A 59 -12.94 2.56 -6.46
CA VAL A 59 -12.03 2.17 -5.38
C VAL A 59 -12.66 1.05 -4.58
N ILE A 60 -11.84 0.07 -4.20
CA ILE A 60 -12.17 -0.99 -3.24
C ILE A 60 -11.04 -1.11 -2.22
N VAL A 61 -11.37 -1.53 -1.00
CA VAL A 61 -10.41 -1.94 0.03
C VAL A 61 -9.95 -3.35 -0.32
N TRP A 62 -8.87 -3.46 -1.09
CA TRP A 62 -8.36 -4.76 -1.51
C TRP A 62 -7.81 -5.57 -0.33
N ASP A 63 -7.13 -4.93 0.62
CA ASP A 63 -6.66 -5.56 1.85
C ASP A 63 -6.68 -4.53 2.98
N GLU A 64 -6.89 -5.00 4.20
CA GLU A 64 -6.86 -4.17 5.41
C GLU A 64 -6.37 -5.01 6.59
N GLY A 65 -5.86 -4.33 7.62
CA GLY A 65 -5.33 -4.98 8.82
C GLY A 65 -4.42 -4.04 9.61
N THR A 66 -3.56 -4.63 10.44
CA THR A 66 -2.56 -3.89 11.22
C THR A 66 -1.15 -4.18 10.73
N TYR A 67 -0.18 -3.40 11.22
CA TYR A 67 1.22 -3.68 11.00
C TYR A 67 2.02 -3.49 12.29
N ARG A 68 3.19 -4.12 12.34
CA ARG A 68 4.18 -3.91 13.40
C ARG A 68 5.47 -3.39 12.80
N ASN A 69 6.00 -2.31 13.37
CA ASN A 69 7.33 -1.80 13.01
C ASN A 69 8.40 -2.87 13.29
N LEU A 70 9.34 -3.03 12.36
CA LEU A 70 10.53 -3.88 12.49
C LEU A 70 11.83 -3.10 12.20
N SER A 71 11.76 -1.78 12.10
CA SER A 71 12.88 -0.92 11.76
C SER A 71 13.78 -0.75 12.97
N THR A 72 15.07 -1.06 12.81
CA THR A 72 16.09 -0.88 13.83
C THR A 72 17.28 -0.10 13.30
N ASP A 73 18.03 0.53 14.18
CA ASP A 73 19.33 1.11 13.86
C ASP A 73 20.40 0.01 13.68
N ARG A 74 21.67 0.43 13.52
CA ARG A 74 22.80 -0.49 13.34
C ARG A 74 23.14 -1.30 14.58
N ASP A 75 22.78 -0.80 15.75
CA ASP A 75 23.03 -1.43 17.05
C ASP A 75 21.84 -2.31 17.48
N GLY A 76 20.75 -2.31 16.70
CA GLY A 76 19.57 -3.14 16.92
C GLY A 76 18.49 -2.47 17.77
N HIS A 77 18.57 -1.16 18.02
CA HIS A 77 17.53 -0.43 18.74
C HIS A 77 16.37 -0.08 17.80
N ASP A 78 15.15 -0.15 18.32
CA ASP A 78 13.95 0.24 17.58
C ASP A 78 14.01 1.71 17.15
N VAL A 79 13.73 1.95 15.87
CA VAL A 79 13.63 3.29 15.29
C VAL A 79 12.15 3.63 15.09
N PRO A 80 11.66 4.80 15.55
CA PRO A 80 10.30 5.24 15.27
C PRO A 80 9.98 5.14 13.77
N PHE A 81 8.77 4.70 13.43
CA PHE A 81 8.47 4.37 12.04
C PHE A 81 8.53 5.59 11.10
N ALA A 82 8.16 6.77 11.61
CA ALA A 82 8.32 8.04 10.90
C ALA A 82 9.80 8.31 10.57
N ASP A 83 10.69 8.21 11.56
CA ASP A 83 12.14 8.39 11.37
C ASP A 83 12.72 7.38 10.37
N ALA A 84 12.23 6.14 10.38
CA ALA A 84 12.62 5.11 9.42
C ALA A 84 12.23 5.50 7.98
N LEU A 85 11.00 5.98 7.77
CA LEU A 85 10.57 6.51 6.46
C LEU A 85 11.37 7.75 6.04
N ASP A 86 11.65 8.68 6.96
CA ASP A 86 12.46 9.87 6.67
C ASP A 86 13.89 9.52 6.29
N SER A 87 14.47 8.51 6.94
CA SER A 87 15.80 7.97 6.60
C SER A 87 15.84 7.24 5.24
N GLY A 88 14.66 6.93 4.68
CA GLY A 88 14.51 6.28 3.38
C GLY A 88 14.47 4.75 3.43
N HIS A 89 14.39 4.14 4.61
CA HIS A 89 14.22 2.70 4.74
C HIS A 89 13.40 2.34 5.97
N ALA A 90 12.28 1.66 5.75
CA ALA A 90 11.44 1.15 6.82
C ALA A 90 11.14 -0.33 6.60
N SER A 91 11.26 -1.13 7.67
CA SER A 91 10.87 -2.54 7.71
C SER A 91 9.66 -2.71 8.63
N PHE A 92 8.74 -3.56 8.23
CA PHE A 92 7.50 -3.80 8.98
C PHE A 92 6.93 -5.17 8.70
N ARG A 93 6.07 -5.66 9.59
CA ARG A 93 5.28 -6.88 9.42
C ARG A 93 3.83 -6.53 9.22
N LEU A 94 3.21 -7.03 8.15
CA LEU A 94 1.79 -6.88 7.86
C LEU A 94 0.98 -8.04 8.48
N TYR A 95 -0.21 -7.70 8.97
CA TYR A 95 -1.24 -8.60 9.46
C TYR A 95 -2.57 -8.25 8.77
N GLY A 96 -2.62 -8.41 7.45
CA GLY A 96 -3.79 -8.16 6.63
C GLY A 96 -4.69 -9.39 6.47
N HIS A 97 -5.71 -9.31 5.63
CA HIS A 97 -6.43 -10.50 5.17
C HIS A 97 -5.62 -11.24 4.09
N LYS A 98 -4.92 -10.52 3.22
CA LYS A 98 -4.21 -11.07 2.05
C LYS A 98 -2.70 -10.95 2.17
N LEU A 99 -2.20 -9.85 2.70
CA LEU A 99 -0.79 -9.60 2.91
C LEU A 99 -0.39 -9.94 4.34
N HIS A 100 0.62 -10.80 4.46
CA HIS A 100 1.16 -11.27 5.74
C HIS A 100 2.68 -11.25 5.69
N GLY A 101 3.30 -11.13 6.86
CA GLY A 101 4.74 -11.26 6.99
C GLY A 101 5.51 -9.96 6.81
N GLY A 102 6.83 -10.08 6.74
CA GLY A 102 7.76 -8.97 6.66
C GLY A 102 7.82 -8.34 5.28
N TYR A 103 7.93 -7.01 5.26
CA TYR A 103 8.10 -6.17 4.09
C TYR A 103 9.07 -5.02 4.41
N SER A 104 9.66 -4.45 3.36
CA SER A 104 10.45 -3.22 3.43
C SER A 104 10.01 -2.21 2.38
N LEU A 105 10.00 -0.94 2.76
CA LEU A 105 9.98 0.21 1.86
C LEU A 105 11.38 0.82 1.81
N THR A 106 11.99 0.92 0.63
CA THR A 106 13.32 1.54 0.43
C THR A 106 13.26 2.63 -0.64
N ARG A 107 13.67 3.85 -0.30
CA ARG A 107 13.76 4.99 -1.21
C ARG A 107 14.92 4.78 -2.18
N ILE A 108 14.66 4.85 -3.48
CA ILE A 108 15.67 4.65 -4.54
C ILE A 108 16.02 5.94 -5.30
N ARG A 109 15.20 6.99 -5.17
CA ARG A 109 15.47 8.33 -5.72
C ARG A 109 14.95 9.39 -4.75
N SER A 110 15.71 10.45 -4.55
CA SER A 110 15.31 11.64 -3.80
C SER A 110 15.29 12.88 -4.70
N ASP A 111 14.48 13.85 -4.31
CA ASP A 111 14.14 15.13 -4.98
C ASP A 111 15.30 16.03 -5.46
N ARG A 112 16.55 15.73 -5.10
CA ARG A 112 17.76 16.55 -5.38
C ARG A 112 18.02 16.93 -6.85
N ALA A 113 17.30 16.36 -7.81
CA ALA A 113 17.50 16.62 -9.25
C ALA A 113 16.19 16.92 -10.02
N GLY A 114 15.13 17.36 -9.34
CA GLY A 114 13.82 17.60 -9.99
C GLY A 114 13.10 16.31 -10.43
N GLN A 115 13.58 15.14 -9.99
CA GLN A 115 12.91 13.86 -10.20
C GLN A 115 11.94 13.57 -9.05
N ARG A 116 10.77 13.00 -9.37
CA ARG A 116 9.82 12.53 -8.36
C ARG A 116 10.45 11.44 -7.51
N GLU A 117 10.24 11.53 -6.20
CA GLU A 117 10.64 10.51 -5.25
C GLU A 117 10.07 9.14 -5.63
N ALA A 118 10.86 8.07 -5.43
CA ALA A 118 10.47 6.72 -5.79
C ALA A 118 10.98 5.72 -4.76
N TRP A 119 10.14 4.75 -4.43
CA TRP A 119 10.40 3.71 -3.45
C TRP A 119 10.27 2.32 -4.06
N LEU A 120 10.86 1.34 -3.39
CA LEU A 120 10.65 -0.08 -3.63
C LEU A 120 9.96 -0.69 -2.43
N LEU A 121 8.81 -1.33 -2.66
CA LEU A 121 8.17 -2.24 -1.73
C LEU A 121 8.63 -3.66 -2.04
N VAL A 122 9.20 -4.33 -1.05
CA VAL A 122 9.79 -5.68 -1.21
C VAL A 122 9.34 -6.58 -0.07
N LYS A 123 8.94 -7.80 -0.40
CA LYS A 123 8.60 -8.85 0.57
C LYS A 123 9.87 -9.45 1.18
N HIS A 124 9.89 -9.67 2.49
CA HIS A 124 10.96 -10.42 3.14
C HIS A 124 10.84 -11.93 2.84
N ALA A 125 11.97 -12.61 2.68
CA ALA A 125 12.03 -14.06 2.60
C ALA A 125 11.77 -14.67 4.00
N ASP A 126 10.50 -14.91 4.30
CA ASP A 126 10.02 -15.50 5.55
C ASP A 126 8.96 -16.59 5.29
N ALA A 127 8.37 -17.15 6.35
CA ALA A 127 7.40 -18.23 6.25
C ALA A 127 6.10 -17.87 5.50
N ASP A 128 5.80 -16.58 5.31
CA ASP A 128 4.59 -16.10 4.63
C ASP A 128 4.82 -15.79 3.14
N ALA A 129 6.08 -15.87 2.69
CA ALA A 129 6.48 -15.66 1.29
C ALA A 129 5.90 -16.75 0.36
N SER A 130 5.43 -16.34 -0.81
CA SER A 130 5.00 -17.24 -1.87
C SER A 130 5.32 -16.65 -3.23
N THR A 131 5.32 -17.46 -4.29
CA THR A 131 5.49 -16.98 -5.67
C THR A 131 4.23 -16.31 -6.22
N ASP A 132 3.22 -16.07 -5.37
CA ASP A 132 1.95 -15.47 -5.79
C ASP A 132 2.10 -13.95 -5.89
N GLY A 133 1.91 -13.44 -7.11
CA GLY A 133 1.78 -12.00 -7.33
C GLY A 133 0.41 -11.46 -6.93
N THR A 134 0.29 -10.14 -6.88
CA THR A 134 -1.02 -9.48 -6.82
C THR A 134 -1.88 -9.91 -8.02
N PRO A 135 -3.16 -10.25 -7.84
CA PRO A 135 -4.04 -10.51 -8.97
C PRO A 135 -4.14 -9.26 -9.86
N ALA A 136 -4.50 -9.47 -11.14
CA ALA A 136 -4.84 -8.36 -12.01
C ALA A 136 -5.92 -7.49 -11.33
N PRO A 137 -5.79 -6.15 -11.34
CA PRO A 137 -6.73 -5.25 -10.65
C PRO A 137 -8.22 -5.52 -10.95
N THR A 138 -8.55 -5.93 -12.18
CA THR A 138 -9.93 -6.25 -12.59
C THR A 138 -10.50 -7.52 -11.93
N ARG A 139 -9.64 -8.41 -11.43
CA ARG A 139 -10.00 -9.63 -10.70
C ARG A 139 -9.84 -9.47 -9.19
N ALA A 140 -9.31 -8.34 -8.74
CA ALA A 140 -9.18 -8.02 -7.33
C ALA A 140 -10.57 -7.92 -6.70
N ARG A 141 -10.70 -8.46 -5.48
CA ARG A 141 -11.93 -8.42 -4.69
C ARG A 141 -11.70 -7.64 -3.41
N SER A 142 -12.71 -6.93 -2.94
CA SER A 142 -12.71 -6.26 -1.65
C SER A 142 -12.50 -7.27 -0.52
N ALA A 143 -11.71 -6.91 0.50
CA ALA A 143 -11.64 -7.64 1.76
C ALA A 143 -12.91 -7.46 2.61
N ARG A 144 -13.62 -6.33 2.44
CA ARG A 144 -14.82 -5.98 3.22
C ARG A 144 -16.10 -6.58 2.64
N THR A 145 -16.28 -6.45 1.33
CA THR A 145 -17.53 -6.78 0.63
C THR A 145 -17.40 -7.97 -0.33
N GLY A 146 -16.18 -8.39 -0.67
CA GLY A 146 -15.95 -9.40 -1.71
C GLY A 146 -16.21 -8.92 -3.15
N HIS A 147 -16.66 -7.67 -3.31
CA HIS A 147 -16.95 -7.07 -4.62
C HIS A 147 -15.68 -6.84 -5.44
N THR A 148 -15.80 -7.04 -6.75
CA THR A 148 -14.81 -6.51 -7.72
C THR A 148 -15.02 -5.01 -7.94
N LEU A 149 -14.04 -4.35 -8.59
CA LEU A 149 -14.20 -2.95 -9.03
C LEU A 149 -15.51 -2.74 -9.81
N LYS A 150 -15.85 -3.63 -10.74
CA LYS A 150 -17.10 -3.52 -11.51
C LYS A 150 -18.34 -3.58 -10.60
N GLN A 151 -18.38 -4.52 -9.67
CA GLN A 151 -19.51 -4.69 -8.76
C GLN A 151 -19.63 -3.52 -7.77
N ALA A 152 -18.51 -2.95 -7.32
CA ALA A 152 -18.50 -1.75 -6.49
C ALA A 152 -19.05 -0.53 -7.25
N ALA A 153 -18.72 -0.39 -8.54
CA ALA A 153 -19.27 0.66 -9.39
C ALA A 153 -20.79 0.51 -9.60
N GLU A 154 -21.24 -0.72 -9.87
CA GLU A 154 -22.67 -1.04 -10.03
C GLU A 154 -23.46 -0.78 -8.73
N ALA A 155 -22.91 -1.15 -7.58
CA ALA A 155 -23.53 -0.90 -6.28
C ALA A 155 -23.65 0.60 -5.96
N ALA A 156 -22.64 1.39 -6.31
CA ALA A 156 -22.67 2.85 -6.14
C ALA A 156 -23.66 3.53 -7.11
N GLY A 157 -23.78 3.03 -8.34
CA GLY A 157 -24.70 3.57 -9.35
C GLY A 157 -26.17 3.13 -9.17
N GLY A 158 -26.42 1.99 -8.53
CA GLY A 158 -27.77 1.47 -8.26
C GLY A 158 -28.46 2.09 -7.03
N ALA A 159 -27.78 2.97 -6.30
CA ALA A 159 -28.31 3.67 -5.13
C ALA A 159 -29.01 5.01 -5.46
N SER A 160 -29.33 5.26 -6.75
CA SER A 160 -30.05 6.46 -7.23
C SER A 160 -31.54 6.21 -7.44
#